data_AF-J3JXE1-F1
#
_entry.id   AF-J3JXE1-F1
#
_cell.length_a   1.000
_cell.length_b   1.000
_cell.length_c   1.000
_cell.angle_alpha   90.00
_cell.angle_beta   90.00
_cell.angle_gamma   90.00
#
_symmetry.space_group_name_H-M   'P 1'
#
loop_
_entity.id
_entity.type
_entity.pdbx_description
1 polymer ?
#
loop_
_entity_poly.entity_id
_entity_poly.type
_entity_poly.pdbx_seq_one_letter_code
_entity_poly.pdbx_strand_id
1 'polypeptide(L)'
;MIKLKQCLSLGSNCLKHSYRRRVPQTRAFSSQKGDIDCDDAPIKYSTSKAKDWKAKVSRAGVEDSRLWYEPYVILASLAVFLLYFCVIREENDVDKELDRSLYSRIEGLEEVQLRMTLKYNIDNGLATKDIVKRLNEIEKEKARI
;
A
#
# COMPACT_ATOMS: atom_id res chain seq x y z
N MET A 1 8.40 36.49 -10.09
CA MET A 1 9.10 35.55 -9.19
C MET A 1 8.09 34.49 -8.76
N ILE A 2 8.11 33.34 -9.44
CA ILE A 2 7.09 32.29 -9.37
C ILE A 2 7.54 31.25 -8.33
N LYS A 3 6.71 30.92 -7.34
CA LYS A 3 6.88 29.69 -6.54
C LYS A 3 5.67 28.79 -6.76
N LEU A 4 5.81 27.87 -7.72
CA LEU A 4 5.11 26.60 -7.71
C LEU A 4 5.69 25.75 -6.56
N LYS A 5 4.84 25.35 -5.61
CA LYS A 5 5.07 24.13 -4.84
C LYS A 5 3.93 23.18 -5.11
N GLN A 6 4.28 22.13 -5.85
CA GLN A 6 3.46 20.96 -6.12
C GLN A 6 2.96 20.35 -4.80
N CYS A 7 1.65 20.14 -4.74
CA CYS A 7 1.00 19.29 -3.77
C CYS A 7 1.02 17.87 -4.36
N LEU A 8 1.99 17.06 -3.95
CA LEU A 8 2.01 15.63 -4.25
C LEU A 8 1.05 14.94 -3.28
N SER A 9 -0.13 14.62 -3.82
CA SER A 9 -0.99 13.54 -3.36
C SER A 9 -0.16 12.26 -3.26
N LEU A 10 -0.34 11.48 -2.20
CA LEU A 10 -0.33 10.03 -2.26
C LEU A 10 -1.06 9.50 -1.02
N GLY A 11 -2.14 8.79 -1.30
CA GLY A 11 -3.08 8.25 -0.32
C GLY A 11 -2.40 7.29 0.64
N SER A 12 -2.73 7.44 1.92
CA SER A 12 -2.46 6.44 2.94
C SER A 12 -3.75 5.67 3.20
N ASN A 13 -3.72 4.40 2.78
CA ASN A 13 -4.79 3.43 2.90
C ASN A 13 -5.19 3.25 4.38
N CYS A 14 -6.47 3.53 4.66
CA CYS A 14 -7.10 3.23 5.94
C CYS A 14 -7.36 1.72 6.07
N LEU A 15 -6.39 0.97 6.61
CA LEU A 15 -6.64 -0.35 7.17
C LEU A 15 -7.47 -0.17 8.46
N LYS A 16 -8.79 -0.19 8.32
CA LYS A 16 -9.74 -0.21 9.44
C LYS A 16 -9.67 -1.59 10.09
N HIS A 17 -8.80 -1.73 11.09
CA HIS A 17 -8.81 -2.88 11.97
C HIS A 17 -10.04 -2.77 12.90
N SER A 18 -11.10 -3.51 12.58
CA SER A 18 -12.35 -3.55 13.33
C SER A 18 -12.22 -4.46 14.54
N TYR A 19 -11.62 -3.95 15.62
CA TYR A 19 -11.82 -4.56 16.93
C TYR A 19 -13.29 -4.41 17.33
N ARG A 20 -13.99 -5.54 17.44
CA ARG A 20 -15.35 -5.67 17.96
C ARG A 20 -15.37 -5.17 19.41
N ARG A 21 -15.70 -3.88 19.62
CA ARG A 21 -15.92 -3.34 20.98
C ARG A 21 -17.07 -4.12 21.62
N ARG A 22 -16.77 -4.78 22.73
CA ARG A 22 -17.80 -5.28 23.65
C ARG A 22 -18.47 -4.06 24.27
N VAL A 23 -19.72 -3.79 23.88
CA VAL A 23 -20.51 -2.68 24.45
C VAL A 23 -20.81 -3.05 25.92
N PRO A 24 -20.38 -2.27 26.91
CA PRO A 24 -20.77 -2.53 28.28
C PRO A 24 -22.28 -2.31 28.41
N GLN A 25 -22.97 -3.27 29.01
CA GLN A 25 -24.41 -3.21 29.28
C GLN A 25 -24.70 -1.95 30.11
N THR A 26 -25.35 -0.97 29.49
CA THR A 26 -25.70 0.31 30.10
C THR A 26 -26.62 0.05 31.29
N ARG A 27 -26.17 0.39 32.50
CA ARG A 27 -27.05 0.52 33.65
C ARG A 27 -28.08 1.60 33.33
N ALA A 28 -29.36 1.29 33.54
CA ALA A 28 -30.46 2.20 33.29
C ALA A 28 -30.22 3.56 33.93
N PHE A 29 -30.39 4.60 33.14
CA PHE A 29 -30.28 6.00 33.55
C PHE A 29 -31.41 6.30 34.54
N SER A 30 -31.09 6.40 35.84
CA SER A 30 -32.01 6.98 36.81
C SER A 30 -32.13 8.47 36.48
N SER A 31 -33.25 8.84 35.88
CA SER A 31 -33.63 10.23 35.64
C SER A 31 -33.73 10.95 36.98
N GLN A 32 -32.66 11.61 37.41
CA GLN A 32 -32.80 12.68 38.39
C GLN A 32 -33.45 13.84 37.66
N LYS A 33 -34.77 13.91 37.79
CA LYS A 33 -35.62 15.02 37.40
C LYS A 33 -35.22 16.20 38.30
N GLY A 34 -34.20 16.94 37.89
CA GLY A 34 -33.94 18.27 38.44
C GLY A 34 -35.11 19.15 38.04
N ASP A 35 -35.68 19.85 39.01
CA ASP A 35 -36.85 20.70 38.85
C ASP A 35 -36.72 21.58 37.60
N ILE A 36 -37.66 21.41 36.67
CA ILE A 36 -37.82 22.31 35.53
C ILE A 36 -38.50 23.53 36.14
N ASP A 37 -37.72 24.44 36.70
CA ASP A 37 -38.20 25.78 37.01
C ASP A 37 -38.59 26.43 35.69
N CYS A 38 -39.90 26.65 35.54
CA CYS A 38 -40.51 27.39 34.45
C CYS A 38 -40.25 28.89 34.63
N ASP A 39 -38.98 29.28 34.71
CA ASP A 39 -38.59 30.69 34.58
C ASP A 39 -38.45 31.00 33.09
N ASP A 40 -39.09 32.09 32.63
CA ASP A 40 -38.95 32.65 31.26
C ASP A 40 -37.51 33.15 30.93
N ALA A 41 -36.52 32.75 31.72
CA ALA A 41 -35.13 33.08 31.53
C ALA A 41 -34.45 32.14 30.51
N PRO A 42 -33.46 32.63 29.75
CA PRO A 42 -32.75 31.81 28.78
C PRO A 42 -32.00 30.64 29.44
N ILE A 43 -32.16 29.45 28.88
CA ILE A 43 -31.53 28.20 29.34
C ILE A 43 -30.00 28.36 29.34
N LYS A 44 -29.36 28.16 30.50
CA LYS A 44 -27.91 28.30 30.67
C LYS A 44 -27.19 27.00 30.27
N TYR A 45 -26.66 26.93 29.06
CA TYR A 45 -25.91 25.76 28.57
C TYR A 45 -24.48 25.62 29.12
N SER A 46 -23.98 26.64 29.83
CA SER A 46 -22.60 26.71 30.37
C SER A 46 -22.36 25.83 31.61
N THR A 47 -23.39 25.23 32.18
CA THR A 47 -23.29 24.34 33.36
C THR A 47 -23.24 22.86 32.98
N SER A 48 -23.41 22.55 31.70
CA SER A 48 -23.41 21.16 31.23
C SER A 48 -21.99 20.57 31.20
N LYS A 49 -21.88 19.26 31.45
CA LYS A 49 -20.63 18.49 31.28
C LYS A 49 -20.08 18.54 29.84
N ALA A 50 -20.90 18.96 28.89
CA ALA A 50 -20.49 19.16 27.49
C ALA A 50 -19.63 20.41 27.29
N LYS A 51 -19.64 21.38 28.22
CA LYS A 51 -18.79 22.59 28.14
C LYS A 51 -17.30 22.27 28.12
N ASP A 52 -16.88 21.27 28.88
CA ASP A 52 -15.45 20.89 28.99
C ASP A 52 -15.00 20.03 27.80
N TRP A 53 -15.92 19.62 26.92
CA TRP A 53 -15.61 18.79 25.77
C TRP A 53 -14.91 19.59 24.67
N LYS A 54 -13.62 19.31 24.47
CA LYS A 54 -12.83 19.96 23.42
C LYS A 54 -13.26 19.47 22.04
N ALA A 55 -13.50 20.39 21.12
CA ALA A 55 -13.82 20.08 19.71
C ALA A 55 -12.79 19.14 19.04
N LYS A 56 -11.51 19.19 19.47
CA LYS A 56 -10.46 18.26 19.02
C LYS A 56 -10.86 16.79 19.23
N VAL A 57 -11.51 16.46 20.34
CA VAL A 57 -11.85 15.07 20.71
C VAL A 57 -12.98 14.52 19.83
N SER A 58 -13.98 15.33 19.46
CA SER A 58 -15.00 14.92 18.47
C SER A 58 -14.41 14.70 17.08
N ARG A 59 -13.46 15.56 16.68
CA ARG A 59 -12.93 15.57 15.31
C ARG A 59 -11.86 14.48 15.07
N ALA A 60 -10.99 14.26 16.05
CA ALA A 60 -9.84 13.35 15.92
C ALA A 60 -9.97 12.06 16.75
N GLY A 61 -11.03 11.94 17.57
CA GLY A 61 -11.12 10.91 18.59
C GLY A 61 -10.26 11.23 19.82
N VAL A 62 -10.35 10.35 20.82
CA VAL A 62 -9.38 10.35 21.92
C VAL A 62 -8.03 9.96 21.32
N GLU A 63 -6.98 10.74 21.61
CA GLU A 63 -5.60 10.34 21.28
C GLU A 63 -5.28 9.07 22.07
N ASP A 64 -5.53 7.92 21.46
CA ASP A 64 -5.10 6.64 22.00
C ASP A 64 -3.58 6.64 21.94
N SER A 65 -2.94 6.70 23.11
CA SER A 65 -1.49 6.58 23.24
C SER A 65 -1.08 5.19 22.78
N ARG A 66 -0.81 5.06 21.47
CA ARG A 66 -0.31 3.83 20.86
C ARG A 66 1.01 3.44 21.50
N LEU A 67 1.19 2.14 21.68
CA LEU A 67 2.41 1.58 22.22
C LEU A 67 3.52 1.76 21.19
N TRP A 68 4.66 2.30 21.63
CA TRP A 68 5.82 2.56 20.75
C TRP A 68 6.37 1.29 20.08
N TYR A 69 6.15 0.11 20.66
CA TYR A 69 6.61 -1.17 20.13
C TYR A 69 5.63 -1.84 19.15
N GLU A 70 4.40 -1.34 19.01
CA GLU A 70 3.36 -1.89 18.11
C GLU A 70 3.86 -2.12 16.67
N PRO A 71 4.48 -1.12 15.98
CA PRO A 71 4.97 -1.35 14.62
C PRO A 71 6.13 -2.35 14.55
N TYR A 72 6.97 -2.39 15.57
CA TYR A 72 8.15 -3.27 15.58
C TYR A 72 7.76 -4.74 15.74
N VAL A 73 6.74 -5.06 16.53
CA VAL A 73 6.24 -6.43 16.66
C VAL A 73 5.64 -6.92 15.34
N ILE A 74 4.89 -6.05 14.66
CA ILE A 74 4.32 -6.36 13.35
C ILE A 74 5.44 -6.59 12.32
N LEU A 75 6.42 -5.69 12.26
CA LEU A 75 7.56 -5.85 11.36
C LEU A 75 8.38 -7.10 11.67
N ALA A 76 8.62 -7.41 12.95
CA ALA A 76 9.37 -8.59 13.36
C ALA A 76 8.65 -9.88 12.94
N SER A 77 7.34 -9.97 13.15
CA SER A 77 6.56 -11.12 12.70
C SER A 77 6.58 -11.28 11.19
N LEU A 78 6.38 -10.19 10.42
CA LEU A 78 6.48 -10.22 8.97
C LEU A 78 7.90 -10.60 8.49
N ALA A 79 8.94 -10.10 9.15
CA ALA A 79 10.33 -10.40 8.82
C ALA A 79 10.65 -11.88 9.05
N VAL A 80 10.20 -12.47 10.17
CA VAL A 80 10.37 -13.90 10.44
C VAL A 80 9.60 -14.75 9.43
N PHE A 81 8.37 -14.36 9.07
CA PHE A 81 7.62 -15.02 8.02
C PHE A 81 8.35 -14.96 6.67
N LEU A 82 8.83 -13.78 6.26
CA LEU A 82 9.57 -13.63 5.01
C LEU A 82 10.88 -14.41 5.01
N LEU A 83 11.63 -14.39 6.11
CA LEU A 83 12.86 -15.16 6.24
C LEU A 83 12.60 -16.67 6.10
N TYR A 84 11.51 -17.15 6.70
CA TYR A 84 11.09 -18.54 6.53
C TYR A 84 10.78 -18.88 5.07
N PHE A 85 10.01 -18.03 4.38
CA PHE A 85 9.62 -18.28 2.99
C PHE A 85 10.77 -18.13 1.98
N CYS A 86 11.66 -17.16 2.18
CA CYS A 86 12.71 -16.84 1.21
C CYS A 86 13.98 -17.66 1.37
N VAL A 87 14.30 -18.14 2.59
CA VAL A 87 15.60 -18.77 2.87
C VAL A 87 15.47 -20.19 3.43
N ILE A 88 14.54 -20.41 4.37
CA ILE A 88 14.49 -21.66 5.14
C ILE A 88 13.60 -22.71 4.46
N ARG A 89 12.65 -22.29 3.62
CA ARG A 89 11.81 -23.19 2.84
C ARG A 89 12.65 -23.87 1.74
N GLU A 90 12.45 -25.18 1.56
CA GLU A 90 13.02 -25.92 0.44
C GLU A 90 12.65 -25.25 -0.90
N GLU A 91 13.62 -25.23 -1.83
CA GLU A 91 13.50 -24.57 -3.14
C GLU A 91 12.23 -25.03 -3.86
N ASN A 92 11.31 -24.09 -4.10
CA ASN A 92 10.06 -24.40 -4.76
C ASN A 92 10.28 -24.43 -6.27
N ASP A 93 9.50 -25.22 -7.03
CA ASP A 93 9.64 -25.29 -8.49
C ASP A 93 9.48 -23.91 -9.17
N VAL A 94 8.73 -23.00 -8.54
CA VAL A 94 8.57 -21.60 -8.97
C VAL A 94 9.88 -20.81 -8.88
N ASP A 95 10.70 -21.06 -7.86
CA ASP A 95 12.00 -20.39 -7.71
C ASP A 95 12.95 -20.85 -8.83
N LYS A 96 12.96 -22.16 -9.14
CA LYS A 96 13.69 -22.73 -10.30
C LYS A 96 13.22 -22.19 -11.64
N GLU A 97 11.92 -21.91 -11.76
CA GLU A 97 11.35 -21.37 -12.99
C GLU A 97 11.73 -19.90 -13.19
N LEU A 98 11.99 -19.16 -12.11
CA LEU A 98 12.42 -17.76 -12.14
C LEU A 98 13.88 -17.61 -12.61
N ASP A 99 14.74 -18.58 -12.31
CA ASP A 99 16.14 -18.61 -12.78
C ASP A 99 16.25 -18.84 -14.30
N ARG A 100 15.20 -19.35 -14.94
CA ARG A 100 15.18 -19.49 -16.40
C ARG A 100 15.03 -18.12 -17.05
N SER A 101 15.85 -17.83 -18.06
CA SER A 101 15.77 -16.56 -18.78
C SER A 101 14.39 -16.40 -19.44
N LEU A 102 13.86 -15.18 -19.43
CA LEU A 102 12.55 -14.85 -20.00
C LEU A 102 12.46 -15.25 -21.49
N TYR A 103 13.59 -15.16 -22.19
CA TYR A 103 13.74 -15.56 -23.59
C TYR A 103 13.60 -17.08 -23.80
N SER A 104 13.97 -17.90 -22.81
CA SER A 104 13.77 -19.35 -22.87
C SER A 104 12.33 -19.77 -22.60
N ARG A 105 11.55 -18.92 -21.92
CA ARG A 105 10.15 -19.19 -21.55
C ARG A 105 9.19 -18.88 -22.70
N ILE A 106 9.45 -17.82 -23.45
CA ILE A 106 8.59 -17.34 -24.53
C ILE A 106 9.35 -17.45 -25.84
N GLU A 107 9.00 -18.47 -26.63
CA GLU A 107 9.55 -18.65 -27.97
C GLU A 107 9.30 -17.42 -28.84
N GLY A 108 10.35 -16.91 -29.49
CA GLY A 108 10.26 -15.76 -30.40
C GLY A 108 10.31 -14.37 -29.73
N LEU A 109 10.35 -14.28 -28.40
CA LEU A 109 10.44 -12.99 -27.72
C LEU A 109 11.74 -12.25 -28.04
N GLU A 110 12.86 -12.98 -28.11
CA GLU A 110 14.18 -12.42 -28.46
C GLU A 110 14.16 -11.77 -29.86
N GLU A 111 13.57 -12.45 -30.85
CA GLU A 111 13.45 -11.92 -32.21
C GLU A 111 12.60 -10.66 -32.28
N VAL A 112 11.45 -10.63 -31.59
CA VAL A 112 10.57 -9.46 -31.56
C VAL A 112 11.28 -8.26 -30.93
N GLN A 113 11.98 -8.49 -29.81
CA GLN A 113 12.74 -7.44 -29.15
C GLN A 113 13.88 -6.93 -30.04
N LEU A 114 14.65 -7.82 -30.66
CA LEU A 114 15.74 -7.45 -31.58
C LEU A 114 15.23 -6.66 -32.79
N ARG A 115 14.09 -7.04 -33.38
CA ARG A 115 13.47 -6.28 -34.49
C ARG A 115 13.05 -4.87 -34.05
N MET A 116 12.49 -4.74 -32.85
CA MET A 116 12.09 -3.45 -32.31
C MET A 116 13.30 -2.56 -32.01
N THR A 117 14.36 -3.13 -31.41
CA THR A 117 15.63 -2.43 -31.17
C THR A 117 16.32 -2.05 -32.48
N LEU A 118 16.31 -2.92 -33.49
CA LEU A 118 16.86 -2.64 -34.82
C LEU A 118 16.18 -1.43 -35.44
N LYS A 119 14.84 -1.40 -35.43
CA LYS A 119 14.06 -0.27 -35.95
C LYS A 119 14.44 1.03 -35.23
N TYR A 120 14.45 1.00 -33.90
CA TYR A 120 14.84 2.15 -33.09
C TYR A 120 16.27 2.62 -33.38
N ASN A 121 17.24 1.71 -33.49
CA ASN A 121 18.63 2.07 -33.75
C ASN A 121 18.81 2.68 -35.14
N ILE A 122 18.07 2.22 -36.15
CA ILE A 122 18.06 2.82 -37.48
C ILE A 122 17.53 4.25 -37.40
N ASP A 123 16.39 4.45 -36.74
CA ASP A 123 15.74 5.75 -36.61
C ASP A 123 16.64 6.78 -35.87
N ASN A 124 17.50 6.31 -34.96
CA ASN A 124 18.39 7.15 -34.15
C ASN A 124 19.85 7.15 -34.63
N GLY A 125 20.19 6.49 -35.75
CA GLY A 125 21.55 6.43 -36.28
C GLY A 125 22.58 5.69 -35.40
N LEU A 126 22.11 4.77 -34.57
CA LEU A 126 22.94 3.93 -33.69
C LEU A 126 23.47 2.70 -34.44
N ALA A 127 24.50 2.05 -33.89
CA ALA A 127 25.08 0.85 -34.49
C ALA A 127 24.08 -0.33 -34.50
N THR A 128 24.00 -1.05 -35.62
CA THR A 128 23.04 -2.14 -35.84
C THR A 128 23.69 -3.49 -36.19
N LYS A 129 25.02 -3.53 -36.38
CA LYS A 129 25.74 -4.70 -36.90
C LYS A 129 25.52 -5.97 -36.07
N ASP A 130 25.58 -5.84 -34.75
CA ASP A 130 25.45 -6.99 -33.83
C ASP A 130 24.02 -7.52 -33.79
N ILE A 131 23.03 -6.62 -33.85
CA ILE A 131 21.60 -6.97 -33.84
C ILE A 131 21.22 -7.74 -35.11
N VAL A 132 21.69 -7.28 -36.28
CA VAL A 132 21.48 -7.95 -37.56
C VAL A 132 22.13 -9.33 -37.57
N LYS A 133 23.36 -9.44 -37.05
CA LYS A 133 24.07 -10.72 -36.96
C LYS A 133 23.27 -11.74 -36.12
N ARG A 134 22.78 -11.33 -34.94
CA ARG A 134 21.99 -12.20 -34.06
C ARG A 134 20.66 -12.62 -34.68
N LEU A 135 19.95 -11.70 -35.35
CA LEU A 135 18.72 -12.03 -36.07
C LEU A 135 18.95 -13.10 -37.15
N ASN A 136 20.04 -12.98 -37.91
CA ASN A 136 20.40 -13.97 -38.93
C ASN A 136 20.75 -15.35 -38.33
N GLU A 137 21.31 -15.41 -37.11
CA GLU A 137 21.57 -16.67 -36.40
C GLU A 137 20.24 -17.34 -36.03
N ILE A 138 19.30 -16.58 -35.45
CA ILE A 138 17.97 -17.06 -35.06
C ILE A 138 17.19 -17.58 -36.28
N GLU A 139 17.23 -16.88 -37.41
CA GLU A 139 16.58 -17.31 -38.65
C GLU A 139 17.15 -18.64 -39.17
N LYS A 140 18.46 -18.83 -39.06
CA LYS A 140 19.12 -20.10 -39.44
C LYS A 140 18.76 -21.24 -38.50
N GLU A 141 18.61 -20.98 -37.20
CA GLU A 141 18.17 -21.98 -36.23
C GLU A 141 16.74 -22.43 -36.53
N LYS A 142 15.83 -21.49 -36.84
CA LYS A 142 14.46 -21.80 -37.25
C LYS A 142 14.37 -22.62 -38.54
N ALA A 143 15.25 -22.35 -39.50
CA ALA A 143 15.26 -23.08 -40.78
C ALA A 143 15.82 -24.51 -40.68
N ARG A 144 16.48 -24.86 -39.57
CA ARG A 144 17.01 -26.22 -39.33
C ARG A 144 16.02 -27.13 -38.60
N ILE A 145 14.98 -26.57 -38.00
CA ILE A 145 13.89 -27.27 -37.32
C ILE A 145 12.80 -27.58 -38.36
#